data_AF-A0A967H2N6-F1
#
_entry.id   AF-A0A967H2N6-F1
#
_cell.length_a   1.000
_cell.length_b   1.000
_cell.length_c   1.000
_cell.angle_alpha   90.00
_cell.angle_beta   90.00
_cell.angle_gamma   90.00
#
_symmetry.space_group_name_H-M   'P 1'
#
loop_
_entity.id
_entity.type
_entity.pdbx_description
1 polymer ?
#
loop_
_entity_poly.entity_id
_entity_poly.type
_entity_poly.pdbx_seq_one_letter_code
_entity_poly.pdbx_strand_id
1 'polypeptide(L)' 'SSTAFGGEASRAIDGNTDGNYGSNSVTHTSSEADSFWQVDLQVTAEISAVVLYNRADCCTSRLGNLRLSVLDS' A
#
# COMPACT_ATOMS: atom_id res chain seq x y z
N SER A 1 9.73 -6.07 0.10
CA SER A 1 8.32 -6.19 0.47
C SER A 1 8.14 -7.51 1.17
N SER A 2 7.43 -7.50 2.29
CA SER A 2 7.01 -8.69 3.00
C SER A 2 5.48 -8.72 3.09
N THR A 3 4.92 -9.90 3.33
CA THR A 3 3.51 -10.07 3.64
C THR A 3 3.38 -10.65 5.04
N ALA A 4 2.50 -10.08 5.86
CA ALA A 4 2.15 -10.61 7.18
C ALA A 4 0.63 -10.63 7.36
N PHE A 5 0.14 -11.49 8.26
CA PHE A 5 -1.27 -11.56 8.68
C PHE A 5 -2.29 -11.75 7.53
N GLY A 6 -1.85 -12.24 6.36
CA GLY A 6 -2.70 -12.39 5.17
C GLY A 6 -2.98 -11.08 4.42
N GLY A 7 -2.29 -9.99 4.75
CA GLY A 7 -2.40 -8.70 4.08
C GLY A 7 -1.63 -8.63 2.77
N GLU A 8 -2.03 -9.44 1.78
CA GLU A 8 -1.37 -9.52 0.48
C GLU A 8 -1.23 -8.17 -0.21
N ALA A 9 -0.12 -7.94 -0.90
CA ALA A 9 0.20 -6.68 -1.56
C ALA A 9 -0.84 -6.28 -2.63
N SER A 10 -1.50 -7.25 -3.28
CA SER A 10 -2.52 -7.01 -4.31
C SER A 10 -3.76 -6.28 -3.79
N ARG A 11 -4.03 -6.31 -2.48
CA ARG A 11 -5.16 -5.61 -1.86
C ARG A 11 -5.10 -4.09 -2.01
N ALA A 12 -3.91 -3.51 -2.20
CA ALA A 12 -3.78 -2.07 -2.44
C ALA A 12 -4.24 -1.65 -3.85
N ILE A 13 -4.49 -2.60 -4.77
CA ILE A 13 -4.89 -2.36 -6.16
C ILE A 13 -6.11 -3.21 -6.57
N ASP A 14 -6.92 -3.64 -5.61
CA ASP A 14 -8.10 -4.48 -5.85
C ASP A 14 -9.38 -3.68 -6.21
N GLY A 15 -9.29 -2.34 -6.20
CA GLY A 15 -10.41 -1.45 -6.50
C GLY A 15 -11.32 -1.14 -5.31
N ASN A 16 -11.00 -1.63 -4.11
CA ASN A 16 -11.74 -1.37 -2.89
C ASN A 16 -10.91 -0.49 -1.93
N THR A 17 -11.52 0.60 -1.45
CA THR A 17 -10.86 1.62 -0.61
C THR A 17 -11.22 1.47 0.87
N ASP A 18 -11.80 0.34 1.29
CA ASP A 18 -12.15 0.09 2.68
C ASP A 18 -10.89 -0.04 3.55
N GLY A 19 -10.70 0.94 4.44
CA GLY A 19 -9.56 0.97 5.37
C GLY A 19 -9.68 0.00 6.54
N ASN A 20 -10.78 -0.75 6.70
CA ASN A 20 -10.90 -1.76 7.74
C ASN A 20 -10.15 -3.04 7.35
N TYR A 21 -9.14 -3.42 8.13
CA TYR A 21 -8.33 -4.62 7.87
C TYR A 21 -9.16 -5.91 7.72
N GLY A 22 -10.25 -6.03 8.50
CA GLY A 22 -11.15 -7.19 8.46
C GLY A 22 -11.92 -7.33 7.14
N SER A 23 -12.02 -6.27 6.34
CA SER A 23 -12.69 -6.26 5.04
C SER A 23 -11.85 -6.86 3.91
N ASN A 24 -10.66 -7.39 4.22
CA ASN A 24 -9.74 -8.01 3.25
C ASN A 24 -9.24 -7.07 2.13
N SER A 25 -9.23 -5.76 2.37
CA SER A 25 -8.85 -4.72 1.39
C SER A 25 -7.59 -3.93 1.78
N VAL A 26 -6.89 -4.34 2.84
CA VAL A 26 -5.72 -3.65 3.37
C VAL A 26 -4.50 -4.59 3.35
N THR A 27 -3.36 -4.08 2.89
CA THR A 27 -2.07 -4.79 2.86
C THR A 27 -1.42 -4.80 4.25
N HIS A 28 -0.46 -5.69 4.50
CA HIS A 28 0.30 -5.68 5.75
C HIS A 28 1.68 -6.30 5.55
N THR A 29 2.73 -5.56 5.92
CA THR A 29 4.11 -6.05 5.96
C THR A 29 4.42 -6.65 7.34
N SER A 30 5.54 -7.36 7.45
CA SER A 30 6.13 -7.66 8.76
C SER A 30 6.55 -6.38 9.48
N SER A 31 6.80 -6.47 10.78
CA SER A 31 7.38 -5.35 11.54
C SER A 31 8.86 -5.21 11.21
N GLU A 32 9.18 -4.43 10.17
CA GLU A 32 10.55 -4.22 9.68
C GLU A 32 10.82 -2.74 9.37
N ALA A 33 12.08 -2.33 9.49
CA ALA A 33 12.53 -1.01 9.07
C ALA A 33 12.37 -0.85 7.55
N ASP A 34 12.04 0.36 7.10
CA ASP A 34 11.90 0.70 5.68
C ASP A 34 10.95 -0.24 4.91
N SER A 35 9.87 -0.68 5.57
CA SER A 35 8.76 -1.41 4.94
C SER A 35 8.29 -0.68 3.69
N PHE A 36 8.15 -1.40 2.58
CA PHE A 36 7.74 -0.82 1.30
C PHE A 36 6.69 -1.66 0.59
N TRP A 37 5.92 -0.98 -0.23
CA TRP A 37 5.01 -1.56 -1.22
C TRP A 37 5.33 -0.94 -2.58
N GLN A 38 5.22 -1.74 -3.65
CA GLN A 38 5.49 -1.30 -5.00
C GLN A 38 4.50 -1.95 -5.96
N VAL A 39 4.07 -1.19 -6.96
CA VAL A 39 3.35 -1.69 -8.14
C VAL A 39 4.19 -1.39 -9.38
N ASP A 40 4.19 -2.36 -10.30
CA ASP A 40 4.75 -2.20 -11.63
C ASP A 40 3.60 -1.97 -12.61
N LEU A 41 3.57 -0.79 -13.23
CA LEU A 41 2.53 -0.39 -14.19
C LEU A 41 2.65 -1.14 -15.53
N GLN A 42 3.70 -1.93 -15.75
CA GLN A 42 4.02 -2.68 -16.98
C GLN A 42 4.29 -1.81 -18.21
N VAL A 43 3.98 -0.53 -18.16
CA VAL A 43 4.20 0.46 -19.22
C VAL A 43 4.66 1.79 -18.64
N THR A 44 5.46 2.54 -19.38
CA THR A 44 5.74 3.93 -19.06
C THR A 44 4.47 4.75 -19.28
N ALA A 45 3.96 5.36 -18.22
CA ALA A 45 2.73 6.16 -18.25
C ALA A 45 2.95 7.50 -17.56
N GLU A 46 2.26 8.53 -18.05
CA GLU A 46 2.15 9.80 -17.34
C GLU A 46 1.27 9.62 -16.11
N ILE A 47 1.79 9.97 -14.93
CA ILE A 47 1.07 9.87 -13.65
C ILE A 47 0.49 11.24 -13.31
N SER A 48 -0.83 11.40 -13.45
CA SER A 48 -1.51 12.65 -13.11
C SER A 48 -1.82 12.79 -11.61
N ALA A 49 -2.10 11.66 -10.94
CA ALA A 49 -2.40 11.63 -9.51
C ALA A 49 -2.02 10.28 -8.89
N VAL A 50 -1.65 10.33 -7.61
CA VAL A 50 -1.55 9.15 -6.75
C VAL A 50 -2.43 9.39 -5.53
N VAL A 51 -3.35 8.45 -5.26
CA VAL A 51 -4.24 8.50 -4.10
C VAL A 51 -3.91 7.33 -3.19
N LEU A 52 -3.63 7.61 -1.92
CA LEU A 52 -3.28 6.62 -0.91
C LEU A 52 -4.38 6.53 0.15
N TYR A 53 -4.98 5.35 0.29
CA TYR A 53 -5.97 5.07 1.33
C TYR A 53 -5.29 4.37 2.50
N ASN A 54 -5.31 5.01 3.67
CA ASN A 54 -4.72 4.44 4.89
C ASN A 54 -5.68 3.40 5.52
N ARG A 55 -5.12 2.49 6.31
CA ARG A 55 -5.89 1.71 7.27
C ARG A 55 -6.65 2.66 8.21
N ALA A 56 -7.91 2.35 8.50
CA ALA A 56 -8.83 3.22 9.23
C ALA A 56 -9.33 2.62 10.56
N ASP A 57 -9.33 1.30 10.72
CA ASP A 57 -9.84 0.62 11.93
C ASP A 57 -8.86 0.68 13.12
N CYS A 58 -7.56 0.85 12.88
CA CYS A 58 -6.55 1.13 13.90
C CYS A 58 -5.28 1.67 13.27
N CYS A 59 -4.31 2.02 14.13
CA CYS A 59 -2.90 2.02 13.74
C CYS A 59 -2.56 3.00 12.61
N THR A 60 -3.41 4.03 12.43
CA THR A 60 -3.35 5.04 11.37
C THR A 60 -2.01 5.76 11.35
N SER A 61 -1.37 5.89 12.52
CA SER A 61 -0.05 6.50 12.69
C SER A 61 1.09 5.75 12.01
N ARG A 62 0.94 4.46 11.68
CA ARG A 62 1.99 3.68 11.00
C ARG A 62 2.35 4.24 9.63
N LEU A 63 1.42 4.95 8.98
CA LEU A 63 1.61 5.60 7.68
C LEU A 63 1.91 7.11 7.82
N GLY A 64 2.63 7.51 8.88
CA GLY A 64 2.87 8.93 9.20
C GLY A 64 4.19 9.53 8.68
N ASN A 65 5.13 8.70 8.21
CA ASN A 65 6.44 9.14 7.68
C ASN A 65 6.84 8.28 6.48
N LEU A 66 6.16 8.49 5.35
CA LEU A 66 6.37 7.70 4.14
C LEU A 66 7.10 8.50 3.07
N ARG A 67 7.84 7.79 2.22
CA ARG A 67 8.38 8.33 0.96
C ARG A 67 7.60 7.72 -0.21
N LEU A 68 7.06 8.58 -1.05
CA LEU A 68 6.51 8.20 -2.36
C LEU A 68 7.57 8.47 -3.42
N SER A 69 7.88 7.46 -4.24
CA SER A 69 8.80 7.57 -5.37
C SER A 69 8.11 7.04 -6.63
N VAL A 70 8.27 7.76 -7.74
CA VAL A 70 7.95 7.28 -9.09
C VAL A 70 9.29 6.98 -9.76
N LEU A 71 9.42 5.78 -10.33
CA LEU A 71 10.64 5.32 -10.99
C LEU A 71 10.41 5.33 -12.50
N ASP A 72 11.40 5.80 -13.24
CA ASP A 72 11.50 5.56 -14.68
C ASP A 72 12.16 4.20 -14.95
N SER A 73 12.11 3.79 -16.21
CA SER A 73 12.74 2.57 -16.72
C SER A 73 14.24 2.77 -16.95
#